data_AF-A0A1B6FPL4-F1
#
_entry.id   AF-A0A1B6FPL4-F1
#
_cell.length_a   1.000
_cell.length_b   1.000
_cell.length_c   1.000
_cell.angle_alpha   90.00
_cell.angle_beta   90.00
_cell.angle_gamma   90.00
#
_symmetry.space_group_name_H-M   'P 1'
#
loop_
_entity.id
_entity.type
_entity.pdbx_description
1 polymer ?
#
loop_
_entity_poly.entity_id
_entity_poly.type
_entity_poly.pdbx_seq_one_letter_code
_entity_poly.pdbx_strand_id
1 'polypeptide(L)'
;QEFLRVLLDKLESKMKGTCVEGTVPKLFEGKMVSFIKCKNIDYQSTRVETFYDIQLNIKGKKNIAESFRDYVKAEVLDGDNKYDAGEHGLQDAEKGVIFASFPPVLHLHLMRFQYDPVTDCSVKFNDRFEFQEKVNLNPYLQTPEATPADYTLHAVLVHSGDNHGGHYVVFINPRGDGKWCKFDDDVVSRCSKQEAIEHNYGGQDDDLNMTVKHCTNAYMLVYIRDSELQNVLQEVTEQDIPEELVERLQEEKKMEQMRRKERNEAHLYMTVQVLLEDSFSGHQGNDLYDP
;
A
#
# COMPACT_ATOMS: atom_id res chain seq x y z
N GLN A 1 -0.72 -4.17 0.74
CA GLN A 1 -1.19 -3.63 2.01
C GLN A 1 -0.23 -3.94 3.17
N GLU A 2 0.17 -5.20 3.37
CA GLU A 2 0.96 -5.62 4.55
C GLU A 2 2.25 -4.82 4.74
N PHE A 3 3.05 -4.61 3.67
CA PHE A 3 4.28 -3.83 3.77
C PHE A 3 4.06 -2.41 4.28
N LEU A 4 3.01 -1.73 3.78
CA LEU A 4 2.67 -0.37 4.19
C LEU A 4 2.34 -0.33 5.69
N ARG A 5 1.51 -1.25 6.19
CA ARG A 5 1.17 -1.31 7.62
C ARG A 5 2.40 -1.58 8.47
N VAL A 6 3.23 -2.55 8.08
CA VAL A 6 4.49 -2.84 8.79
C VAL A 6 5.41 -1.62 8.84
N LEU A 7 5.49 -0.84 7.76
CA LEU A 7 6.29 0.38 7.71
C LEU A 7 5.70 1.47 8.62
N LEU A 8 4.40 1.74 8.50
CA LEU A 8 3.71 2.76 9.30
C LEU A 8 3.75 2.44 10.80
N ASP A 9 3.50 1.19 11.19
CA ASP A 9 3.56 0.73 12.59
C ASP A 9 4.97 0.88 13.16
N LYS A 10 6.00 0.56 12.37
CA LYS A 10 7.41 0.76 12.76
C LYS A 10 7.75 2.23 12.92
N LEU A 11 7.29 3.09 12.00
CA LEU A 11 7.51 4.54 12.09
C LEU A 11 6.81 5.12 13.31
N GLU A 12 5.55 4.80 13.53
CA GLU A 12 4.77 5.25 14.68
C GLU A 12 5.44 4.82 16.00
N SER A 13 5.85 3.56 16.10
CA SER A 13 6.56 3.05 17.27
C SER A 13 7.88 3.79 17.54
N LYS A 14 8.62 4.17 16.49
CA LYS A 14 9.87 4.91 16.60
C LYS A 14 9.69 6.41 16.85
N MET A 15 8.56 6.98 16.47
CA MET A 15 8.22 8.39 16.71
C MET A 15 7.64 8.61 18.11
N LYS A 16 7.21 7.56 18.81
CA LYS A 16 6.70 7.66 20.19
C LYS A 16 7.74 8.27 21.14
N GLY A 17 7.34 9.31 21.88
CA GLY A 17 8.22 10.06 22.78
C GLY A 17 9.12 11.09 22.09
N THR A 18 8.91 11.36 20.80
CA THR A 18 9.61 12.41 20.04
C THR A 18 8.70 13.62 19.81
N CYS A 19 9.25 14.71 19.26
CA CYS A 19 8.47 15.91 18.91
C CYS A 19 7.44 15.69 17.77
N VAL A 20 7.51 14.56 17.06
CA VAL A 20 6.62 14.21 15.94
C VAL A 20 5.72 13.01 16.25
N GLU A 21 5.53 12.68 17.53
CA GLU A 21 4.61 11.62 17.96
C GLU A 21 3.19 11.86 17.41
N GLY A 22 2.53 10.78 16.98
CA GLY A 22 1.16 10.83 16.45
C GLY A 22 1.03 11.35 15.01
N THR A 23 2.14 11.65 14.32
CA THR A 23 2.09 12.10 12.91
C THR A 23 1.47 11.06 11.97
N VAL A 24 1.78 9.77 12.17
CA VAL A 24 1.25 8.67 11.35
C VAL A 24 -0.28 8.56 11.51
N PRO A 25 -0.85 8.42 12.73
CA PRO A 25 -2.29 8.48 12.92
C PRO A 25 -2.92 9.75 12.36
N LYS A 26 -2.31 10.93 12.59
CA LYS A 26 -2.85 12.21 12.12
C LYS A 26 -3.03 12.28 10.60
N LEU A 27 -2.14 11.63 9.84
CA LEU A 27 -2.18 11.67 8.37
C LEU A 27 -3.02 10.55 7.75
N PHE A 28 -3.02 9.36 8.36
CA PHE A 28 -3.53 8.15 7.72
C PHE A 28 -4.68 7.47 8.47
N GLU A 29 -4.92 7.79 9.76
CA GLU A 29 -5.98 7.16 10.54
C GLU A 29 -7.36 7.76 10.22
N GLY A 30 -8.24 6.91 9.68
CA GLY A 30 -9.68 7.16 9.61
C GLY A 30 -10.43 6.38 10.68
N LYS A 31 -11.71 6.71 10.85
CA LYS A 31 -12.61 6.02 11.79
C LYS A 31 -13.85 5.52 11.08
N MET A 32 -14.24 4.30 11.38
CA MET A 32 -15.48 3.69 10.91
C MET A 32 -16.25 3.07 12.08
N VAL A 33 -17.57 3.00 11.92
CA VAL A 33 -18.48 2.39 12.89
C VAL A 33 -19.08 1.16 12.25
N SER A 34 -18.70 0.00 12.76
CA SER A 34 -19.32 -1.27 12.46
C SER A 34 -20.56 -1.42 13.35
N PHE A 35 -21.73 -1.65 12.76
CA PHE A 35 -22.99 -1.80 13.50
C PHE A 35 -23.68 -3.12 13.16
N ILE A 36 -24.37 -3.67 14.14
CA ILE A 36 -25.26 -4.82 14.00
C ILE A 36 -26.59 -4.45 14.63
N LYS A 37 -27.67 -4.47 13.86
CA LYS A 37 -29.01 -4.15 14.32
C LYS A 37 -29.92 -5.36 14.14
N CYS A 38 -30.44 -5.91 15.24
CA CYS A 38 -31.38 -7.02 15.18
C CYS A 38 -32.73 -6.56 14.61
N LYS A 39 -33.40 -7.41 13.83
CA LYS A 39 -34.68 -7.08 13.19
C LYS A 39 -35.87 -7.29 14.13
N ASN A 40 -35.82 -8.33 14.95
CA ASN A 40 -36.96 -8.80 15.75
C ASN A 40 -36.92 -8.32 17.21
N ILE A 41 -35.82 -7.70 17.63
CA ILE A 41 -35.61 -7.20 19.00
C ILE A 41 -34.94 -5.83 18.93
N ASP A 42 -35.19 -5.00 19.95
CA ASP A 42 -34.54 -3.68 20.09
C ASP A 42 -33.13 -3.83 20.69
N TYR A 43 -32.26 -4.48 19.91
CA TYR A 43 -30.86 -4.68 20.25
C TYR A 43 -29.98 -4.19 19.10
N GLN A 44 -29.03 -3.32 19.43
CA GLN A 44 -28.02 -2.83 18.50
C GLN A 44 -26.64 -2.89 19.16
N SER A 45 -25.70 -3.49 18.44
CA SER A 45 -24.28 -3.43 18.78
C SER A 45 -23.58 -2.46 17.86
N THR A 46 -22.73 -1.59 18.41
CA THR A 46 -21.89 -0.67 17.62
C THR A 46 -20.46 -0.75 18.12
N ARG A 47 -19.51 -0.74 17.20
CA ARG A 47 -18.09 -0.75 17.49
C ARG A 47 -17.39 0.27 16.61
N VAL A 48 -16.65 1.17 17.23
CA VAL A 48 -15.76 2.09 16.53
C VAL A 48 -14.43 1.40 16.28
N GLU A 49 -14.00 1.41 15.03
CA GLU A 49 -12.74 0.84 14.58
C GLU A 49 -11.96 1.90 13.80
N THR A 50 -10.64 1.90 13.93
CA THR A 50 -9.75 2.74 13.14
C THR A 50 -9.24 1.99 11.92
N PHE A 51 -8.92 2.73 10.85
CA PHE A 51 -8.34 2.16 9.63
C PHE A 51 -7.23 3.06 9.09
N TYR A 52 -6.25 2.45 8.44
CA TYR A 52 -5.16 3.14 7.73
C TYR A 52 -5.24 3.02 6.21
N ASP A 53 -6.10 2.11 5.75
CA ASP A 53 -6.36 1.82 4.35
C ASP A 53 -7.78 1.24 4.19
N ILE A 54 -8.36 1.38 3.00
CA ILE A 54 -9.66 0.82 2.66
C ILE A 54 -9.48 -0.16 1.50
N GLN A 55 -10.01 -1.36 1.66
CA GLN A 55 -10.04 -2.38 0.61
C GLN A 55 -11.36 -2.28 -0.15
N LEU A 56 -11.27 -1.92 -1.43
CA LEU A 56 -12.42 -1.80 -2.30
C LEU A 56 -12.57 -3.06 -3.15
N ASN A 57 -13.74 -3.69 -3.02
CA ASN A 57 -14.14 -4.76 -3.94
C ASN A 57 -14.37 -4.16 -5.33
N ILE A 58 -13.72 -4.74 -6.34
CA ILE A 58 -13.85 -4.31 -7.74
C ILE A 58 -14.70 -5.27 -8.57
N LYS A 59 -14.95 -6.49 -8.09
CA LYS A 59 -15.61 -7.53 -8.88
C LYS A 59 -17.06 -7.11 -9.15
N GLY A 60 -17.40 -6.95 -10.43
CA GLY A 60 -18.72 -6.47 -10.85
C GLY A 60 -18.99 -4.99 -10.53
N LYS A 61 -17.96 -4.20 -10.24
CA LYS A 61 -18.06 -2.74 -10.00
C LYS A 61 -17.34 -1.99 -11.11
N LYS A 62 -17.95 -0.91 -11.59
CA LYS A 62 -17.40 -0.10 -12.69
C LYS A 62 -16.45 0.99 -12.21
N ASN A 63 -16.64 1.50 -11.00
CA ASN A 63 -15.89 2.64 -10.49
C ASN A 63 -15.85 2.70 -8.95
N ILE A 64 -15.03 3.60 -8.42
CA ILE A 64 -14.88 3.89 -6.98
C ILE A 64 -16.24 4.11 -6.30
N ALA A 65 -17.15 4.88 -6.90
CA ALA A 65 -18.42 5.22 -6.26
C ALA A 65 -19.32 3.98 -6.06
N GLU A 66 -19.31 3.04 -7.01
CA GLU A 66 -20.00 1.75 -6.86
C GLU A 66 -19.37 0.89 -5.76
N SER A 67 -18.04 0.83 -5.68
CA SER A 67 -17.34 0.08 -4.63
C SER A 67 -17.58 0.68 -3.23
N PHE A 68 -17.60 2.00 -3.07
CA PHE A 68 -17.92 2.63 -1.79
C PHE A 68 -19.38 2.41 -1.40
N ARG A 69 -20.32 2.46 -2.36
CA ARG A 69 -21.74 2.12 -2.09
C ARG A 69 -21.89 0.67 -1.65
N ASP A 70 -21.12 -0.24 -2.23
CA ASP A 70 -21.07 -1.64 -1.81
C ASP A 70 -20.47 -1.79 -0.41
N TYR A 71 -19.41 -1.04 -0.11
CA TYR A 71 -18.72 -1.07 1.18
C TYR A 71 -19.63 -0.66 2.36
N VAL A 72 -20.47 0.36 2.16
CA VAL A 72 -21.42 0.82 3.20
C VAL A 72 -22.77 0.11 3.16
N LYS A 73 -22.98 -0.81 2.21
CA LYS A 73 -24.23 -1.55 2.07
C LYS A 73 -24.37 -2.51 3.25
N ALA A 74 -25.51 -2.45 3.95
CA ALA A 74 -25.81 -3.40 5.00
C ALA A 74 -26.03 -4.81 4.43
N GLU A 75 -25.39 -5.79 5.06
CA GLU A 75 -25.59 -7.21 4.85
C GLU A 75 -26.67 -7.73 5.78
N VAL A 76 -27.56 -8.58 5.26
CA VAL A 76 -28.58 -9.24 6.06
C VAL A 76 -28.01 -10.56 6.58
N LEU A 77 -28.02 -10.71 7.90
CA LEU A 77 -27.68 -11.93 8.61
C LEU A 77 -28.98 -12.69 8.88
N ASP A 78 -29.26 -13.71 8.08
CA ASP A 78 -30.44 -14.57 8.19
C ASP A 78 -30.10 -16.06 7.96
N GLY A 79 -31.12 -16.93 8.11
CA GLY A 79 -30.97 -18.38 7.88
C GLY A 79 -29.93 -19.02 8.80
N ASP A 80 -28.93 -19.66 8.21
CA ASP A 80 -27.81 -20.29 8.92
C ASP A 80 -26.75 -19.28 9.41
N ASN A 81 -26.80 -18.03 8.94
CA ASN A 81 -25.85 -16.95 9.26
C ASN A 81 -26.41 -15.95 10.30
N LYS A 82 -27.36 -16.38 11.14
CA LYS A 82 -27.94 -15.53 12.20
C LYS A 82 -26.87 -15.00 13.17
N TYR A 83 -27.11 -13.79 13.68
CA TYR A 83 -26.24 -13.17 14.68
C TYR A 83 -26.52 -13.72 16.07
N ASP A 84 -25.47 -14.12 16.80
CA ASP A 84 -25.59 -14.49 18.21
C ASP A 84 -25.62 -13.22 19.08
N ALA A 85 -26.81 -12.88 19.56
CA ALA A 85 -27.06 -11.74 20.43
C ALA A 85 -26.91 -12.08 21.94
N GLY A 86 -26.19 -13.15 22.28
CA GLY A 86 -25.90 -13.54 23.67
C GLY A 86 -27.16 -13.98 24.40
N GLU A 87 -27.68 -13.15 25.31
CA GLU A 87 -28.90 -13.46 26.08
C GLU A 87 -30.15 -13.67 25.21
N HIS A 88 -30.16 -13.12 23.99
CA HIS A 88 -31.27 -13.25 23.05
C HIS A 88 -31.10 -14.37 22.01
N GLY A 89 -30.00 -15.13 22.08
CA GLY A 89 -29.67 -16.21 21.16
C GLY A 89 -29.49 -15.75 19.70
N LEU A 90 -29.69 -16.68 18.76
CA LEU A 90 -29.53 -16.43 17.31
C LEU A 90 -30.69 -15.59 16.76
N GLN A 91 -30.36 -14.43 16.20
CA GLN A 91 -31.30 -13.45 15.68
C GLN A 91 -31.00 -13.06 14.24
N ASP A 92 -32.06 -12.75 13.48
CA ASP A 92 -31.90 -12.08 12.19
C ASP A 92 -31.48 -10.63 12.43
N ALA A 93 -30.42 -10.19 11.75
CA ALA A 93 -29.83 -8.88 11.96
C ALA A 93 -29.36 -8.24 10.64
N GLU A 94 -29.08 -6.95 10.70
CA GLU A 94 -28.41 -6.21 9.63
C GLU A 94 -27.05 -5.76 10.15
N LYS A 95 -26.00 -6.16 9.44
CA LYS A 95 -24.63 -5.78 9.72
C LYS A 95 -24.17 -4.78 8.67
N GLY A 96 -23.60 -3.67 9.07
CA GLY A 96 -23.08 -2.68 8.14
C GLY A 96 -21.89 -1.90 8.72
N VAL A 97 -21.30 -1.08 7.85
CA VAL A 97 -20.19 -0.19 8.20
C VAL A 97 -20.53 1.21 7.69
N ILE A 98 -20.27 2.22 8.52
CA ILE A 98 -20.40 3.64 8.15
C ILE A 98 -19.11 4.34 8.51
N PHE A 99 -18.65 5.26 7.66
CA PHE A 99 -17.45 6.05 7.96
C PHE A 99 -17.80 7.18 8.93
N ALA A 100 -17.08 7.25 10.04
CA ALA A 100 -17.19 8.38 10.98
C ALA A 100 -16.30 9.55 10.53
N SER A 101 -15.09 9.26 10.05
CA SER A 101 -14.16 10.26 9.52
C SER A 101 -13.20 9.65 8.51
N PHE A 102 -12.77 10.44 7.52
CA PHE A 102 -11.72 10.06 6.56
C PHE A 102 -10.40 10.80 6.87
N PRO A 103 -9.24 10.14 6.68
CA PRO A 103 -7.93 10.72 6.94
C PRO A 103 -7.51 11.76 5.87
N PRO A 104 -6.57 12.67 6.17
CA PRO A 104 -5.97 13.56 5.17
C PRO A 104 -5.39 12.83 3.96
N VAL A 105 -4.72 11.69 4.18
CA VAL A 105 -4.17 10.83 3.13
C VAL A 105 -4.91 9.50 3.13
N LEU A 106 -5.60 9.23 2.03
CA LEU A 106 -6.46 8.06 1.88
C LEU A 106 -5.82 7.03 0.96
N HIS A 107 -5.54 5.86 1.52
CA HIS A 107 -5.07 4.70 0.78
C HIS A 107 -6.23 3.80 0.39
N LEU A 108 -6.44 3.62 -0.91
CA LEU A 108 -7.46 2.72 -1.46
C LEU A 108 -6.77 1.53 -2.14
N HIS A 109 -6.92 0.35 -1.56
CA HIS A 109 -6.48 -0.91 -2.16
C HIS A 109 -7.61 -1.48 -3.02
N LEU A 110 -7.34 -1.65 -4.31
CA LEU A 110 -8.26 -2.30 -5.23
C LEU A 110 -8.03 -3.81 -5.13
N MET A 111 -9.06 -4.56 -4.75
CA MET A 111 -8.98 -6.02 -4.54
C MET A 111 -8.88 -6.79 -5.86
N ARG A 112 -7.81 -6.55 -6.63
CA ARG A 112 -7.47 -7.22 -7.88
C ARG A 112 -6.92 -8.62 -7.68
N PHE A 113 -6.36 -8.91 -6.52
CA PHE A 113 -5.81 -10.23 -6.20
C PHE A 113 -6.76 -10.89 -5.22
N GLN A 114 -7.43 -11.96 -5.64
CA GLN A 114 -8.28 -12.75 -4.73
C GLN A 114 -8.01 -14.24 -4.93
N TYR A 115 -8.15 -14.99 -3.85
CA TYR A 115 -8.07 -16.44 -3.90
C TYR A 115 -9.29 -17.01 -4.63
N ASP A 116 -9.05 -17.80 -5.67
CA ASP A 116 -10.07 -18.56 -6.37
C ASP A 116 -10.05 -20.01 -5.86
N PRO A 117 -11.08 -20.45 -5.11
CA PRO A 117 -11.15 -21.81 -4.57
C PRO A 117 -11.32 -22.89 -5.65
N VAL A 118 -11.76 -22.52 -6.86
CA VAL A 118 -11.94 -23.49 -7.97
C VAL A 118 -10.58 -23.89 -8.53
N THR A 119 -9.68 -22.92 -8.70
CA THR A 119 -8.33 -23.15 -9.24
C THR A 119 -7.28 -23.34 -8.15
N ASP A 120 -7.66 -23.25 -6.88
CA ASP A 120 -6.80 -23.31 -5.69
C ASP A 120 -5.57 -22.39 -5.79
N CYS A 121 -5.76 -21.20 -6.35
CA CYS A 121 -4.70 -20.25 -6.64
C CYS A 121 -5.24 -18.83 -6.47
N SER A 122 -4.36 -17.89 -6.13
CA SER A 122 -4.72 -16.47 -6.25
C SER A 122 -4.83 -16.12 -7.73
N VAL A 123 -5.86 -15.38 -8.12
CA VAL A 123 -6.07 -14.88 -9.49
C VAL A 123 -6.09 -13.35 -9.52
N LYS A 124 -5.52 -12.76 -10.58
CA LYS A 124 -5.60 -11.32 -10.86
C LYS A 124 -6.85 -10.98 -11.67
N PHE A 125 -7.70 -10.12 -11.14
CA PHE A 125 -8.81 -9.50 -11.86
C PHE A 125 -8.32 -8.30 -12.65
N ASN A 126 -8.34 -8.45 -13.98
CA ASN A 126 -7.96 -7.39 -14.93
C ASN A 126 -9.16 -6.58 -15.43
N ASP A 127 -10.34 -6.78 -14.85
CA ASP A 127 -11.57 -6.06 -15.20
C ASP A 127 -11.36 -4.53 -15.19
N ARG A 128 -12.05 -3.86 -16.10
CA ARG A 128 -12.03 -2.41 -16.22
C ARG A 128 -12.69 -1.78 -14.99
N PHE A 129 -11.91 -0.98 -14.25
CA PHE A 129 -12.34 -0.28 -13.06
C PHE A 129 -11.89 1.19 -13.13
N GLU A 130 -12.85 2.10 -13.19
CA GLU A 130 -12.60 3.53 -13.35
C GLU A 130 -12.37 4.23 -12.01
N PHE A 131 -11.39 5.13 -11.98
CA PHE A 131 -11.13 6.02 -10.87
C PHE A 131 -10.89 7.43 -11.40
N GLN A 132 -11.41 8.42 -10.67
CA GLN A 132 -11.40 9.82 -11.12
C GLN A 132 -10.27 10.58 -10.43
N GLU A 133 -9.80 11.65 -11.05
CA GLU A 133 -8.82 12.56 -10.42
C GLU A 133 -9.38 13.20 -9.15
N LYS A 134 -10.68 13.53 -9.14
CA LYS A 134 -11.36 14.08 -7.96
C LYS A 134 -12.48 13.14 -7.54
N VAL A 135 -12.58 12.89 -6.24
CA VAL A 135 -13.66 12.10 -5.65
C VAL A 135 -14.26 12.84 -4.47
N ASN A 136 -15.59 12.79 -4.36
CA ASN A 136 -16.32 13.32 -3.22
C ASN A 136 -16.81 12.15 -2.36
N LEU A 137 -16.33 12.08 -1.12
CA LEU A 137 -16.66 11.00 -0.18
C LEU A 137 -17.67 11.40 0.90
N ASN A 138 -18.17 12.64 0.87
CA ASN A 138 -19.21 13.13 1.79
C ASN A 138 -20.43 12.21 1.91
N PRO A 139 -20.96 11.59 0.82
CA PRO A 139 -22.15 10.76 0.91
C PRO A 139 -21.98 9.50 1.77
N TYR A 140 -20.75 9.12 2.09
CA TYR A 140 -20.42 7.91 2.84
C TYR A 140 -20.10 8.19 4.32
N LEU A 141 -20.06 9.47 4.72
CA LEU A 141 -19.85 9.88 6.11
C LEU A 141 -21.16 9.80 6.91
N GLN A 142 -21.07 9.35 8.16
CA GLN A 142 -22.19 9.31 9.10
C GLN A 142 -22.74 10.71 9.38
N THR A 143 -21.83 11.66 9.60
CA THR A 143 -22.14 13.07 9.89
C THR A 143 -21.28 13.95 9.00
N PRO A 144 -21.84 15.02 8.41
CA PRO A 144 -21.05 16.00 7.68
C PRO A 144 -19.95 16.59 8.58
N GLU A 145 -18.73 16.63 8.08
CA GLU A 145 -17.61 17.29 8.74
C GLU A 145 -17.58 18.79 8.40
N ALA A 146 -16.78 19.57 9.13
CA ALA A 146 -16.63 21.01 8.90
C ALA A 146 -16.05 21.34 7.53
N THR A 147 -15.17 20.48 7.01
CA THR A 147 -14.63 20.58 5.65
C THR A 147 -15.21 19.46 4.78
N PRO A 148 -15.46 19.71 3.49
CA PRO A 148 -15.84 18.66 2.56
C PRO A 148 -14.79 17.54 2.51
N ALA A 149 -15.25 16.29 2.42
CA ALA A 149 -14.44 15.13 2.07
C ALA A 149 -14.22 15.06 0.55
N ASP A 150 -13.72 16.17 -0.02
CA ASP A 150 -13.23 16.25 -1.39
C ASP A 150 -11.77 15.83 -1.42
N TYR A 151 -11.43 14.94 -2.33
CA TYR A 151 -10.11 14.35 -2.45
C TYR A 151 -9.59 14.46 -3.88
N THR A 152 -8.30 14.78 -3.99
CA THR A 152 -7.55 14.79 -5.25
C THR A 152 -6.57 13.62 -5.30
N LEU A 153 -6.55 12.92 -6.44
CA LEU A 153 -5.69 11.79 -6.71
C LEU A 153 -4.22 12.24 -6.74
N HIS A 154 -3.40 11.59 -5.92
CA HIS A 154 -1.99 11.90 -5.77
C HIS A 154 -1.09 10.83 -6.40
N ALA A 155 -1.40 9.55 -6.21
CA ALA A 155 -0.63 8.46 -6.77
C ALA A 155 -1.49 7.29 -7.26
N VAL A 156 -1.01 6.64 -8.32
CA VAL A 156 -1.60 5.45 -8.95
C VAL A 156 -0.52 4.38 -9.03
N LEU A 157 -0.64 3.35 -8.20
CA LEU A 157 0.29 2.22 -8.22
C LEU A 157 -0.26 1.16 -9.16
N VAL A 158 0.57 0.75 -10.12
CA VAL A 158 0.19 -0.08 -11.25
C VAL A 158 1.02 -1.34 -11.25
N HIS A 159 0.36 -2.46 -11.56
CA HIS A 159 0.99 -3.75 -11.72
C HIS A 159 0.71 -4.29 -13.11
N SER A 160 1.78 -4.63 -13.84
CA SER A 160 1.72 -5.31 -15.15
C SER A 160 2.18 -6.75 -15.01
N GLY A 161 1.32 -7.71 -15.34
CA GLY A 161 1.62 -9.14 -15.18
C GLY A 161 0.56 -9.86 -14.36
N ASP A 162 0.91 -11.03 -13.86
CA ASP A 162 0.02 -11.95 -13.14
C ASP A 162 0.44 -12.14 -11.67
N ASN A 163 -0.09 -13.16 -11.00
CA ASN A 163 0.18 -13.37 -9.58
C ASN A 163 1.54 -14.01 -9.29
N HIS A 164 2.19 -14.60 -10.29
CA HIS A 164 3.48 -15.28 -10.16
C HIS A 164 4.65 -14.37 -10.53
N GLY A 165 4.38 -13.33 -11.32
CA GLY A 165 5.38 -12.35 -11.68
C GLY A 165 4.79 -11.16 -12.43
N GLY A 166 5.42 -10.02 -12.24
CA GLY A 166 5.07 -8.81 -12.95
C GLY A 166 5.98 -7.66 -12.60
N HIS A 167 5.60 -6.50 -13.12
CA HIS A 167 6.34 -5.26 -13.03
C HIS A 167 5.49 -4.20 -12.31
N TYR A 168 6.11 -3.49 -11.37
CA TYR A 168 5.45 -2.49 -10.56
C TYR A 168 5.95 -1.11 -10.95
N VAL A 169 5.03 -0.22 -11.29
CA VAL A 169 5.33 1.18 -11.57
C VAL A 169 4.37 2.06 -10.81
N VAL A 170 4.75 3.31 -10.56
CA VAL A 170 3.87 4.27 -9.91
C VAL A 170 3.80 5.57 -10.69
N PHE A 171 2.59 6.07 -10.88
CA PHE A 171 2.35 7.40 -11.41
C PHE A 171 2.05 8.33 -10.24
N ILE A 172 2.75 9.46 -10.14
CA ILE A 172 2.59 10.40 -9.04
C ILE A 172 2.41 11.81 -9.62
N ASN A 173 1.54 12.59 -8.98
CA ASN A 173 1.39 14.04 -9.15
C ASN A 173 2.02 14.73 -7.92
N PRO A 174 3.35 14.93 -7.88
CA PRO A 174 4.07 15.14 -6.62
C PRO A 174 3.68 16.42 -5.89
N ARG A 175 3.33 17.48 -6.63
CA ARG A 175 2.91 18.78 -6.09
C ARG A 175 1.40 18.96 -6.03
N GLY A 176 0.62 17.96 -6.44
CA GLY A 176 -0.83 18.09 -6.54
C GLY A 176 -1.32 19.08 -7.61
N ASP A 177 -0.46 19.52 -8.54
CA ASP A 177 -0.75 20.55 -9.55
C ASP A 177 -1.21 19.97 -10.91
N GLY A 178 -1.42 18.65 -10.98
CA GLY A 178 -1.90 17.93 -12.17
C GLY A 178 -0.76 17.51 -13.11
N LYS A 179 0.50 17.70 -12.69
CA LYS A 179 1.69 17.41 -13.48
C LYS A 179 2.25 16.03 -13.14
N TRP A 180 1.73 15.03 -13.82
CA TRP A 180 2.08 13.62 -13.59
C TRP A 180 3.48 13.22 -14.05
N CYS A 181 4.08 12.31 -13.28
CA CYS A 181 5.34 11.63 -13.60
C CYS A 181 5.15 10.12 -13.41
N LYS A 182 5.71 9.32 -14.32
CA LYS A 182 5.86 7.87 -14.18
C LYS A 182 7.21 7.58 -13.54
N PHE A 183 7.18 6.85 -12.43
CA PHE A 183 8.34 6.32 -11.73
C PHE A 183 8.40 4.82 -12.04
N ASP A 184 9.36 4.45 -12.87
CA ASP A 184 9.59 3.11 -13.37
C ASP A 184 11.02 2.71 -12.96
N ASP A 185 11.14 2.19 -11.75
CA ASP A 185 12.41 1.91 -11.08
C ASP A 185 13.39 3.10 -11.10
N ASP A 186 14.50 2.98 -11.83
CA ASP A 186 15.54 4.00 -11.97
C ASP A 186 15.21 5.09 -13.00
N VAL A 187 14.12 4.92 -13.76
CA VAL A 187 13.70 5.85 -14.80
C VAL A 187 12.47 6.65 -14.36
N VAL A 188 12.64 7.96 -14.25
CA VAL A 188 11.54 8.90 -14.00
C VAL A 188 11.26 9.71 -15.27
N SER A 189 10.01 9.70 -15.71
CA SER A 189 9.57 10.41 -16.92
C SER A 189 8.29 11.18 -16.70
N ARG A 190 8.10 12.27 -17.47
CA ARG A 190 6.84 13.02 -17.49
C ARG A 190 5.80 12.22 -18.27
N CYS A 191 4.56 12.25 -17.81
CA CYS A 191 3.44 11.62 -18.50
C CYS A 191 2.20 12.50 -18.46
N SER A 192 1.27 12.20 -19.36
CA SER A 192 -0.05 12.82 -19.39
C SER A 192 -0.94 12.26 -18.27
N LYS A 193 -1.96 13.04 -17.91
CA LYS A 193 -3.00 12.58 -16.99
C LYS A 193 -3.73 11.32 -17.50
N GLN A 194 -3.92 11.21 -18.83
CA GLN A 194 -4.55 10.06 -19.45
C GLN A 194 -3.73 8.78 -19.25
N GLU A 195 -2.40 8.87 -19.39
CA GLU A 195 -1.48 7.75 -19.12
C GLU A 195 -1.45 7.35 -17.64
N ALA A 196 -1.55 8.31 -16.73
CA ALA A 196 -1.56 8.03 -15.29
C ALA A 196 -2.89 7.42 -14.81
N ILE A 197 -4.02 7.80 -15.42
CA ILE A 197 -5.36 7.47 -14.94
C ILE A 197 -6.07 6.48 -15.88
N GLU A 198 -6.48 6.93 -17.06
CA GLU A 198 -7.38 6.18 -17.96
C GLU A 198 -6.74 4.89 -18.49
N HIS A 199 -5.45 4.94 -18.85
CA HIS A 199 -4.73 3.76 -19.32
C HIS A 199 -4.55 2.67 -18.25
N ASN A 200 -4.82 2.99 -16.97
CA ASN A 200 -4.64 2.09 -15.84
C ASN A 200 -5.97 1.55 -15.27
N TYR A 201 -7.10 1.78 -15.94
CA TYR A 201 -8.39 1.20 -15.55
C TYR A 201 -8.43 -0.33 -15.71
N GLY A 202 -7.64 -0.88 -16.64
CA GLY A 202 -7.73 -2.28 -17.06
C GLY A 202 -8.88 -2.52 -18.05
N GLY A 203 -9.22 -3.79 -18.25
CA GLY A 203 -10.13 -4.27 -19.29
C GLY A 203 -9.40 -4.87 -20.48
N GLN A 204 -10.16 -5.55 -21.33
CA GLN A 204 -9.71 -5.99 -22.64
C GLN A 204 -9.97 -4.85 -23.62
N ASP A 205 -8.93 -4.33 -24.27
CA ASP A 205 -9.13 -3.67 -25.57
C ASP A 205 -9.44 -4.78 -26.58
N ASP A 206 -10.45 -4.60 -27.43
CA ASP A 206 -10.80 -5.55 -28.52
C ASP A 206 -9.66 -5.73 -29.55
N ASP A 207 -8.56 -4.98 -29.42
CA ASP A 207 -7.36 -5.12 -30.24
C ASP A 207 -6.49 -6.28 -29.75
N LEU A 208 -6.63 -7.41 -30.46
CA LEU A 208 -5.84 -8.65 -30.34
C LEU A 208 -4.31 -8.47 -30.44
N ASN A 209 -3.81 -7.28 -30.80
CA ASN A 209 -2.42 -7.03 -31.15
C ASN A 209 -1.50 -6.64 -29.96
N MET A 210 -2.00 -6.49 -28.73
CA MET A 210 -1.18 -5.99 -27.62
C MET A 210 -1.41 -6.74 -26.29
N THR A 211 -1.07 -8.04 -26.28
CA THR A 211 -1.20 -8.96 -25.12
C THR A 211 -0.63 -8.43 -23.79
N VAL A 212 0.38 -7.54 -23.82
CA VAL A 212 1.02 -6.98 -22.62
C VAL A 212 0.19 -5.85 -21.97
N LYS A 213 -0.63 -5.10 -22.73
CA LYS A 213 -1.48 -4.04 -22.17
C LYS A 213 -2.64 -4.59 -21.34
N HIS A 214 -3.15 -5.77 -21.71
CA HIS A 214 -4.33 -6.40 -21.09
C HIS A 214 -4.16 -6.78 -19.61
N CYS A 215 -2.93 -6.83 -19.11
CA CYS A 215 -2.62 -7.15 -17.72
C CYS A 215 -2.02 -5.97 -16.94
N THR A 216 -2.02 -4.75 -17.49
CA THR A 216 -1.54 -3.55 -16.77
C THR A 216 -2.72 -2.78 -16.19
N ASN A 217 -2.77 -2.63 -14.87
CA ASN A 217 -3.85 -1.90 -14.20
C ASN A 217 -3.46 -1.45 -12.79
N ALA A 218 -4.14 -0.42 -12.31
CA ALA A 218 -3.95 0.12 -10.97
C ALA A 218 -4.43 -0.88 -9.92
N TYR A 219 -3.64 -1.13 -8.87
CA TYR A 219 -4.04 -1.98 -7.73
C TYR A 219 -4.11 -1.20 -6.41
N MET A 220 -3.56 0.02 -6.37
CA MET A 220 -3.67 0.90 -5.21
C MET A 220 -3.69 2.35 -5.68
N LEU A 221 -4.55 3.15 -5.04
CA LEU A 221 -4.70 4.58 -5.30
C LEU A 221 -4.44 5.35 -4.01
N VAL A 222 -3.79 6.51 -4.13
CA VAL A 222 -3.56 7.43 -3.02
C VAL A 222 -4.26 8.73 -3.35
N TYR A 223 -5.14 9.15 -2.45
CA TYR A 223 -5.89 10.40 -2.53
C TYR A 223 -5.51 11.30 -1.35
N ILE A 224 -5.46 12.61 -1.58
CA ILE A 224 -5.21 13.61 -0.54
C ILE A 224 -6.41 14.54 -0.45
N ARG A 225 -6.86 14.83 0.76
CA ARG A 225 -8.00 15.71 1.00
C ARG A 225 -7.67 17.13 0.56
N ASP A 226 -8.55 17.76 -0.22
CA ASP A 226 -8.30 19.09 -0.82
C ASP A 226 -8.02 20.15 0.27
N SER A 227 -8.67 20.06 1.44
CA SER A 227 -8.46 20.98 2.58
C SER A 227 -7.09 20.84 3.24
N GLU A 228 -6.44 19.68 3.12
CA GLU A 228 -5.14 19.37 3.75
C GLU A 228 -4.00 19.30 2.73
N LEU A 229 -4.27 19.53 1.44
CA LEU A 229 -3.31 19.33 0.35
C LEU A 229 -2.01 20.13 0.56
N GLN A 230 -2.10 21.39 0.99
CA GLN A 230 -0.94 22.25 1.23
C GLN A 230 -0.13 21.83 2.47
N ASN A 231 -0.80 21.26 3.47
CA ASN A 231 -0.16 20.79 4.70
C ASN A 231 0.56 19.45 4.45
N VAL A 232 -0.09 18.53 3.74
CA VAL A 232 0.47 17.22 3.39
C VAL A 232 1.61 17.34 2.39
N LEU A 233 1.47 18.20 1.36
CA LEU A 233 2.46 18.41 0.31
C LEU A 233 3.31 19.68 0.54
N GLN A 234 3.55 20.02 1.81
CA GLN A 234 4.42 21.14 2.15
C GLN A 234 5.81 20.99 1.52
N GLU A 235 6.43 22.11 1.16
CA GLU A 235 7.79 22.10 0.62
C GLU A 235 8.77 21.66 1.70
N VAL A 236 9.61 20.67 1.37
CA VAL A 236 10.67 20.17 2.24
C VAL A 236 12.00 20.66 1.69
N THR A 237 12.76 21.33 2.54
CA THR A 237 14.06 21.93 2.24
C THR A 237 15.18 21.16 2.95
N GLU A 238 16.43 21.47 2.61
CA GLU A 238 17.59 20.86 3.28
C GLU A 238 17.67 21.21 4.77
N GLN A 239 17.05 22.32 5.20
CA GLN A 239 17.03 22.77 6.59
C GLN A 239 16.11 21.92 7.47
N ASP A 240 15.17 21.19 6.87
CA ASP A 240 14.25 20.30 7.58
C ASP A 240 14.92 18.96 7.96
N ILE A 241 16.13 18.71 7.45
CA ILE A 241 16.90 17.50 7.71
C ILE A 241 17.92 17.80 8.82
N PRO A 242 17.85 17.14 9.99
CA PRO A 242 18.82 17.36 11.07
C PRO A 242 20.27 17.09 10.63
N GLU A 243 21.19 17.98 10.99
CA GLU A 243 22.61 17.90 10.60
C GLU A 243 23.26 16.57 11.02
N GLU A 244 22.96 16.08 12.23
CA GLU A 244 23.44 14.79 12.73
C GLU A 244 23.08 13.61 11.80
N LEU A 245 21.89 13.66 11.19
CA LEU A 245 21.45 12.64 10.24
C LEU A 245 22.20 12.77 8.91
N VAL A 246 22.42 14.00 8.44
CA VAL A 246 23.18 14.27 7.22
C VAL A 246 24.62 13.75 7.35
N GLU A 247 25.30 14.08 8.44
CA GLU A 247 26.67 13.63 8.71
C GLU A 247 26.76 12.11 8.75
N ARG A 248 25.88 11.46 9.52
CA ARG A 248 25.83 10.00 9.61
C ARG A 248 25.64 9.33 8.25
N LEU A 249 24.69 9.82 7.43
CA LEU A 249 24.44 9.24 6.10
C LEU A 249 25.60 9.47 5.14
N GLN A 250 26.34 10.57 5.26
CA GLN A 250 27.55 10.80 4.49
C GLN A 250 28.67 9.84 4.87
N GLU A 251 28.84 9.54 6.16
CA GLU A 251 29.79 8.53 6.63
C GLU A 251 29.43 7.13 6.15
N GLU A 252 28.15 6.74 6.24
CA GLU A 252 27.66 5.46 5.72
C GLU A 252 27.95 5.32 4.21
N LYS A 253 27.71 6.38 3.42
CA LYS A 253 28.05 6.41 1.98
C LYS A 253 29.55 6.27 1.72
N LYS A 254 30.40 6.95 2.50
CA LYS A 254 31.87 6.84 2.36
C LYS A 254 32.34 5.42 2.65
N MET A 255 31.81 4.78 3.70
CA MET A 255 32.13 3.39 4.04
C MET A 255 31.67 2.41 2.95
N GLU A 256 30.48 2.60 2.41
CA GLU A 256 29.97 1.76 1.33
C GLU A 256 30.80 1.90 0.05
N GLN A 257 31.23 3.12 -0.30
CA GLN A 257 32.14 3.36 -1.41
C GLN A 257 33.50 2.68 -1.23
N MET A 258 34.08 2.72 -0.02
CA MET A 258 35.32 2.01 0.29
C MET A 258 35.15 0.50 0.14
N ARG A 259 34.11 -0.09 0.72
CA ARG A 259 33.80 -1.53 0.58
C ARG A 259 33.58 -1.94 -0.87
N ARG A 260 32.88 -1.10 -1.66
CA ARG A 260 32.68 -1.33 -3.09
C ARG A 260 34.00 -1.30 -3.86
N LYS A 261 34.89 -0.37 -3.52
CA LYS A 261 36.24 -0.29 -4.11
C LYS A 261 37.07 -1.53 -3.76
N GLU A 262 37.10 -1.94 -2.50
CA GLU A 262 37.79 -3.17 -2.06
C GLU A 262 37.25 -4.40 -2.80
N ARG A 263 35.93 -4.56 -2.90
CA ARG A 263 35.31 -5.68 -3.64
C ARG A 263 35.66 -5.64 -5.12
N ASN A 264 35.69 -4.45 -5.72
CA ASN A 264 36.11 -4.26 -7.11
C ASN A 264 37.60 -4.51 -7.29
N GLU A 265 38.45 -4.36 -6.28
CA GLU A 265 39.89 -4.66 -6.38
C GLU A 265 40.22 -6.10 -5.97
N ALA A 266 39.35 -6.77 -5.21
CA ALA A 266 39.56 -8.13 -4.70
C ALA A 266 39.81 -9.16 -5.82
N HIS A 267 39.21 -8.98 -7.01
CA HIS A 267 39.44 -9.86 -8.16
C HIS A 267 40.85 -9.71 -8.78
N LEU A 268 41.60 -8.66 -8.43
CA LEU A 268 42.98 -8.45 -8.87
C LEU A 268 43.99 -9.17 -7.99
N TYR A 269 43.57 -9.67 -6.83
CA TYR A 269 44.43 -10.37 -5.87
C TYR A 269 44.09 -11.86 -5.83
N MET A 270 45.10 -12.68 -5.58
CA MET A 270 44.91 -14.10 -5.29
C MET A 270 45.65 -14.46 -4.01
N THR A 271 45.04 -15.32 -3.21
CA THR A 271 45.70 -15.84 -2.01
C THR A 271 46.54 -17.05 -2.39
N VAL A 272 47.86 -16.93 -2.29
CA VAL A 272 48.78 -18.07 -2.41
C VAL A 272 49.12 -18.55 -1.01
N GLN A 273 48.67 -19.75 -0.66
CA GLN A 273 49.06 -20.42 0.58
C GLN A 273 50.36 -21.19 0.32
N VAL A 274 51.42 -20.82 1.03
CA VAL A 274 52.73 -21.51 0.95
C VAL A 274 52.90 -22.33 2.21
N LEU A 275 53.02 -23.65 2.05
CA LEU A 275 53.30 -24.59 3.12
C LEU A 275 54.79 -24.91 3.14
N LEU A 276 55.37 -24.91 4.33
CA LEU A 276 56.79 -25.22 4.55
C LEU A 276 56.93 -26.62 5.16
N GLU A 277 58.13 -27.18 5.10
CA GLU A 277 58.41 -28.54 5.58
C GLU A 277 58.08 -28.74 7.07
N ASP A 278 58.26 -27.69 7.88
CA ASP A 278 57.91 -27.67 9.30
C ASP A 278 56.41 -27.95 9.54
N SER A 279 55.54 -27.61 8.58
CA SER A 279 54.09 -27.85 8.67
C SER A 279 53.73 -29.35 8.60
N PHE A 280 54.64 -30.18 8.11
CA PHE A 280 54.46 -31.64 8.04
C PHE A 280 54.95 -32.35 9.31
N SER A 281 55.79 -31.68 10.10
CA SER A 281 56.48 -32.29 11.23
C SER A 281 55.52 -32.50 12.41
N GLY A 282 55.17 -33.76 12.67
CA GLY A 282 54.33 -34.17 13.80
C GLY A 282 52.86 -34.48 13.45
N HIS A 283 52.46 -34.37 12.17
CA HIS A 283 51.12 -34.79 11.74
C HIS A 283 50.98 -36.33 11.79
N GLN A 284 49.85 -36.81 12.29
CA GLN A 284 49.58 -38.25 12.55
C GLN A 284 48.45 -38.82 11.67
N GLY A 285 47.84 -38.00 10.80
CA GLY A 285 46.77 -38.40 9.89
C GLY A 285 47.29 -38.97 8.56
N ASN A 286 46.38 -39.18 7.61
CA ASN A 286 46.69 -39.80 6.32
C ASN A 286 47.26 -38.82 5.28
N ASP A 287 47.07 -37.51 5.45
CA ASP A 287 47.52 -36.46 4.51
C ASP A 287 48.79 -35.75 5.02
N LEU A 288 49.39 -34.86 4.21
CA LEU A 288 50.66 -34.18 4.55
C LEU A 288 50.52 -33.21 5.73
N TYR A 289 49.33 -32.63 5.92
CA TYR A 289 48.96 -31.73 7.01
C TYR A 289 47.43 -31.72 7.13
N ASP A 290 46.89 -31.15 8.22
CA ASP A 290 45.44 -30.97 8.39
C ASP A 290 45.01 -29.66 7.69
N PRO A 291 44.06 -29.68 6.73
CA PRO A 291 43.68 -28.51 5.93
C PRO A 291 43.15 -27.30 6.70
#